data_AF-T2J618-F1
#
_entry.id   AF-T2J618-F1
#
_cell.length_a   1.000
_cell.length_b   1.000
_cell.length_c   1.000
_cell.angle_alpha   90.00
_cell.angle_beta   90.00
_cell.angle_gamma   90.00
#
_symmetry.space_group_name_H-M   'P 1'
#
loop_
_entity.id
_entity.type
_entity.pdbx_description
1 polymer ?
#
loop_
_entity_poly.entity_id
_entity_poly.type
_entity_poly.pdbx_seq_one_letter_code
_entity_poly.pdbx_strand_id
1 'polypeptide(L)' 'MKHNLKGYWSRRINDEHRLIYQVTDTEIIIISCKFHYY' A
#
# COMPACT_ATOMS: atom_id res chain seq x y z
N MET A 1 21.43 -9.89 -4.88
CA MET A 1 20.03 -9.72 -5.30
C MET A 1 19.22 -9.18 -4.12
N LYS A 2 19.10 -7.86 -3.99
CA LYS A 2 18.19 -7.23 -3.01
C LYS A 2 16.97 -6.79 -3.81
N HIS A 3 15.87 -7.51 -3.68
CA HIS A 3 14.61 -7.17 -4.36
C HIS A 3 14.19 -5.76 -3.91
N ASN A 4 14.17 -4.86 -4.89
CA ASN A 4 13.79 -3.46 -4.75
C ASN A 4 12.33 -3.35 -4.32
N LEU A 5 12.05 -3.32 -3.02
CA LEU A 5 10.79 -2.74 -2.49
C LEU A 5 10.78 -1.20 -2.61
N LYS A 6 11.53 -0.62 -3.57
CA LYS A 6 11.52 0.81 -3.88
C LYS A 6 10.32 1.09 -4.78
N GLY A 7 9.19 1.46 -4.18
CA GLY A 7 7.98 1.83 -4.93
C GLY A 7 6.68 1.67 -4.14
N TYR A 8 6.72 0.98 -3.01
CA TYR A 8 5.56 0.76 -2.17
C TYR A 8 5.44 1.83 -1.08
N TRP A 9 4.24 2.38 -0.95
CA TRP A 9 3.87 3.36 0.05
C TRP A 9 2.98 2.70 1.10
N SER A 10 3.21 3.06 2.36
CA SER A 10 2.35 2.64 3.47
C SER A 10 1.72 3.86 4.11
N ARG A 11 0.39 3.90 4.16
CA ARG A 11 -0.38 4.90 4.88
C ARG A 11 -1.13 4.25 6.02
N ARG A 12 -1.07 4.83 7.22
CA ARG A 12 -1.91 4.41 8.34
C ARG A 12 -3.34 4.84 8.07
N ILE A 13 -4.26 3.89 8.17
CA ILE A 13 -5.71 4.14 8.19
C ILE A 13 -6.13 4.39 9.65
N ASN A 14 -5.66 3.54 10.55
CA ASN A 14 -5.77 3.69 12.00
C ASN A 14 -4.50 3.10 12.66
N ASP A 15 -4.49 2.92 13.98
CA ASP A 15 -3.32 2.43 14.71
C ASP A 15 -2.93 0.98 14.36
N GLU A 16 -3.89 0.17 13.90
CA GLU A 16 -3.72 -1.25 13.58
C GLU A 16 -3.54 -1.50 12.07
N HIS A 17 -4.24 -0.72 11.24
CA HIS A 17 -4.40 -0.97 9.81
C HIS A 17 -3.54 -0.04 8.97
N ARG A 18 -2.86 -0.66 7.99
CA ARG A 18 -2.06 0.04 6.99
C ARG A 18 -2.59 -0.27 5.60
N LEU A 19 -2.84 0.79 4.84
CA LEU A 19 -2.99 0.71 3.40
C LEU A 19 -1.60 0.59 2.79
N ILE A 20 -1.38 -0.47 2.03
CA ILE A 20 -0.16 -0.65 1.24
C ILE A 20 -0.55 -0.50 -0.23
N TYR A 21 0.05 0.46 -0.90
CA TYR A 21 -0.23 0.77 -2.30
C TYR A 21 1.04 1.15 -3.05
N GLN A 22 0.98 1.05 -4.36
CA GLN A 22 1.99 1.57 -5.28
C GLN A 22 1.33 2.60 -6.18
N VAL A 23 2.03 3.71 -6.42
CA VAL A 23 1.64 4.70 -7.43
C VAL A 23 2.54 4.49 -8.64
N THR A 24 1.92 4.33 -9.79
CA THR A 24 2.58 4.39 -11.10
C THR A 24 2.11 5.65 -11.83
N ASP A 25 2.67 5.92 -13.01
CA ASP A 25 2.27 7.09 -13.79
C ASP A 25 0.82 7.00 -14.30
N THR A 26 0.26 5.79 -14.37
CA THR A 26 -1.05 5.53 -14.98
C THR A 26 -2.08 5.01 -13.99
N GLU A 27 -1.66 4.44 -12.87
CA GLU A 27 -2.58 3.75 -11.95
C GLU A 27 -2.08 3.73 -10.50
N ILE A 28 -3.02 3.43 -9.60
CA ILE A 28 -2.74 3.16 -8.20
C ILE A 28 -3.09 1.70 -7.92
N ILE A 29 -2.08 0.93 -7.53
CA ILE A 29 -2.21 -0.50 -7.26
C ILE A 29 -2.32 -0.70 -5.74
N ILE A 30 -3.46 -1.20 -5.27
CA ILE A 30 -3.67 -1.51 -3.85
C ILE A 30 -3.17 -2.94 -3.61
N ILE A 31 -2.15 -3.11 -2.77
CA ILE A 31 -1.56 -4.41 -2.47
C ILE A 31 -2.19 -5.03 -1.23
N SER A 32 -2.54 -4.19 -0.24
CA SER A 32 -3.21 -4.65 0.97
C SER A 32 -4.08 -3.55 1.56
N CYS A 33 -5.32 -3.91 1.84
CA CYS A 33 -6.29 -3.11 2.56
C CYS A 33 -7.18 -4.05 3.37
N LYS A 34 -6.85 -4.29 4.65
CA LYS A 34 -7.68 -5.10 5.54
C LYS A 34 -8.66 -4.18 6.30
N PHE A 35 -9.93 -4.56 6.28
CA PHE A 35 -11.03 -3.97 7.08
C PHE A 35 -11.47 -2.53 6.77
N HIS A 36 -11.21 -2.00 5.57
CA HIS A 36 -11.72 -0.68 5.15
C HIS A 36 -13.06 -0.75 4.40
N TYR A 37 -13.88 -1.75 4.72
CA TYR A 37 -15.27 -1.86 4.25
C TYR A 37 -16.09 -2.40 5.42
N TYR A 38 -16.44 -1.51 6.34
CA TYR A 38 -17.56 -1.69 7.26
C TYR A 38 -18.32 -0.37 7.35
#